data_AF-A0A6N1VDL3-F1
#
_entry.id   AF-A0A6N1VDL3-F1
#
_cell.length_a   1.000
_cell.length_b   1.000
_cell.length_c   1.000
_cell.angle_alpha   90.00
_cell.angle_beta   90.00
_cell.angle_gamma   90.00
#
_symmetry.space_group_name_H-M   'P 1'
#
loop_
_entity.id
_entity.type
_entity.pdbx_description
1 polymer ?
#
loop_
_entity_poly.entity_id
_entity_poly.type
_entity_poly.pdbx_seq_one_letter_code
_entity_poly.pdbx_strand_id
1 'polypeptide(L)'
;MAQSREERLRRQRERQREYRRRLRAARKPSRDDIARAALHWAIRETMQDEDQLDRLGDRVIPILVAQGFDRKKCDEAFDELVERYRRGWDFQRRFPENGDGVMSEDGESGPSSGRGEASGGGGKG
;
A
#
# COMPACT_ATOMS: atom_id res chain seq x y z
N MET A 1 22.31 -6.09 29.29
CA MET A 1 22.07 -4.99 28.32
C MET A 1 20.70 -5.20 27.67
N ALA A 2 19.66 -4.50 28.14
CA ALA A 2 18.32 -4.61 27.57
C ALA A 2 18.30 -3.94 26.20
N GLN A 3 17.97 -4.68 25.14
CA GLN A 3 17.88 -4.12 23.79
C GLN A 3 16.83 -3.02 23.76
N SER A 4 17.15 -1.88 23.16
CA SER A 4 16.20 -0.77 23.10
C SER A 4 14.95 -1.19 22.30
N ARG A 5 13.80 -0.61 22.64
CA ARG A 5 12.51 -0.88 21.97
C ARG A 5 12.61 -0.63 20.45
N GLU A 6 13.44 0.32 20.03
CA GLU A 6 13.71 0.63 18.62
C GLU A 6 14.50 -0.46 17.91
N GLU A 7 15.53 -1.03 18.55
CA GLU A 7 16.31 -2.13 17.96
C GLU A 7 15.45 -3.38 17.75
N ARG A 8 14.53 -3.67 18.68
CA ARG A 8 13.57 -4.76 18.55
C ARG A 8 12.60 -4.53 17.39
N LEU A 9 12.06 -3.32 17.27
CA LEU A 9 11.15 -2.95 16.17
C LEU A 9 11.86 -2.97 14.82
N ARG A 10 13.11 -2.52 14.73
CA ARG A 10 13.91 -2.55 13.50
C ARG A 10 14.15 -3.99 13.02
N ARG A 11 14.62 -4.86 13.90
CA ARG A 11 14.85 -6.29 13.59
C ARG A 11 13.56 -7.00 13.21
N GLN A 12 12.43 -6.64 13.82
CA GLN A 12 11.13 -7.21 13.46
C GLN A 12 10.68 -6.77 12.06
N ARG A 13 10.91 -5.50 11.69
CA ARG A 13 10.64 -4.97 10.35
C ARG A 13 11.52 -5.63 9.29
N GLU A 14 12.82 -5.80 9.55
CA GLU A 14 13.77 -6.49 8.65
C GLU A 14 13.33 -7.93 8.39
N ARG A 15 13.03 -8.71 9.45
CA ARG A 15 12.52 -10.09 9.32
C ARG A 15 11.24 -10.18 8.48
N GLN A 16 10.30 -9.25 8.69
CA GLN A 16 9.07 -9.21 7.89
C GLN A 16 9.32 -8.81 6.43
N ARG A 17 10.31 -7.94 6.16
CA ARG A 17 10.69 -7.55 4.80
C ARG A 17 11.31 -8.73 4.06
N GLU A 18 12.23 -9.46 4.67
CA GLU A 18 12.85 -10.65 4.07
C GLU A 18 11.83 -11.78 3.83
N TYR A 19 10.95 -12.04 4.80
CA TYR A 19 9.89 -13.03 4.64
C TYR A 19 8.96 -12.67 3.47
N ARG A 20 8.55 -11.40 3.35
CA ARG A 20 7.77 -10.90 2.21
C ARG A 20 8.55 -11.00 0.89
N ARG A 21 9.86 -10.73 0.88
CA ARG A 21 10.71 -10.85 -0.30
C ARG A 21 10.79 -12.30 -0.79
N ARG A 22 10.95 -13.26 0.12
CA ARG A 22 10.95 -14.70 -0.19
C ARG A 22 9.60 -15.18 -0.72
N LEU A 23 8.49 -14.74 -0.12
CA LEU A 23 7.14 -15.05 -0.63
C LEU A 23 6.88 -14.47 -2.02
N ARG A 24 7.31 -13.23 -2.29
CA ARG A 24 7.22 -12.61 -3.62
C ARG A 24 8.05 -13.38 -4.66
N ALA A 25 9.25 -13.79 -4.31
CA ALA A 25 10.11 -14.60 -5.18
C ALA A 25 9.47 -15.96 -5.51
N ALA A 26 8.75 -16.55 -4.55
CA ALA A 26 8.01 -17.80 -4.75
C ALA A 26 6.70 -17.64 -5.55
N ARG A 27 6.27 -16.41 -5.89
CA ARG A 27 5.00 -16.11 -6.60
C ARG A 27 3.75 -16.80 -6.03
N LYS A 28 3.81 -17.20 -4.75
CA LYS A 28 2.72 -17.91 -4.08
C LYS A 28 1.81 -16.87 -3.41
N PRO A 29 0.50 -16.84 -3.71
CA PRO A 29 -0.42 -15.92 -3.06
C PRO A 29 -0.55 -16.28 -1.57
N SER A 30 -0.59 -15.27 -0.72
CA SER A 30 -0.93 -15.44 0.70
C SER A 30 -2.44 -15.67 0.86
N ARG A 31 -2.86 -16.10 2.06
CA ARG A 31 -4.30 -16.19 2.40
C ARG A 31 -5.01 -14.86 2.19
N ASP A 32 -4.36 -13.74 2.53
CA ASP A 32 -4.92 -12.40 2.32
C ASP A 32 -5.08 -12.09 0.84
N ASP A 33 -4.09 -12.44 0.01
CA ASP A 33 -4.17 -12.24 -1.44
C ASP A 33 -5.35 -13.03 -2.05
N ILE A 34 -5.56 -14.26 -1.59
CA ILE A 34 -6.70 -15.09 -2.02
C ILE A 34 -8.03 -14.50 -1.55
N ALA A 35 -8.12 -14.13 -0.26
CA ALA A 35 -9.35 -13.53 0.29
C ALA A 35 -9.72 -12.24 -0.44
N ARG A 36 -8.71 -11.40 -0.75
CA ARG A 36 -8.88 -10.16 -1.50
C ARG A 36 -9.35 -10.41 -2.93
N ALA A 37 -8.75 -11.36 -3.64
CA ALA A 37 -9.17 -11.72 -5.00
C ALA A 37 -10.58 -12.32 -5.02
N ALA A 38 -10.91 -13.19 -4.07
CA ALA A 38 -12.23 -13.80 -3.96
C ALA A 38 -13.32 -12.75 -3.66
N LEU A 39 -13.05 -11.81 -2.75
CA LEU A 39 -13.98 -10.72 -2.44
C LEU A 39 -14.20 -9.80 -3.64
N HIS A 40 -13.12 -9.48 -4.37
CA HIS A 40 -13.22 -8.68 -5.59
C HIS A 40 -14.18 -9.29 -6.61
N TRP A 41 -13.94 -10.57 -6.90
CA TRP A 41 -14.72 -11.31 -7.86
C TRP A 41 -16.17 -11.43 -7.41
N ALA A 42 -16.41 -11.77 -6.13
CA ALA A 42 -17.76 -11.90 -5.59
C ALA A 42 -18.56 -10.60 -5.71
N ILE A 43 -17.99 -9.46 -5.33
CA ILE A 43 -18.71 -8.17 -5.42
C ILE A 43 -18.96 -7.81 -6.89
N ARG A 44 -17.96 -7.94 -7.77
CA ARG A 44 -18.13 -7.62 -9.21
C ARG A 44 -19.21 -8.48 -9.88
N GLU A 45 -19.29 -9.75 -9.50
CA GLU A 45 -20.28 -10.68 -10.02
C GLU A 45 -21.69 -10.34 -9.52
N THR A 46 -21.83 -10.04 -8.23
CA THR A 46 -23.14 -9.80 -7.61
C THR A 46 -23.66 -8.39 -7.83
N MET A 47 -22.80 -7.40 -8.13
CA MET A 47 -23.22 -5.98 -8.26
C MET A 47 -24.16 -5.70 -9.45
N GLN A 48 -24.34 -6.65 -10.36
CA GLN A 48 -25.34 -6.52 -11.45
C GLN A 48 -26.76 -6.90 -10.99
N ASP A 49 -26.90 -7.51 -9.82
CA ASP A 49 -28.15 -8.00 -9.24
C ASP A 49 -28.19 -7.70 -7.73
N GLU A 50 -28.98 -6.70 -7.34
CA GLU A 50 -29.09 -6.25 -5.95
C GLU A 50 -29.48 -7.40 -4.99
N ASP A 51 -30.33 -8.34 -5.41
CA ASP A 51 -30.71 -9.49 -4.57
C ASP A 51 -29.52 -10.42 -4.30
N GLN A 52 -28.59 -10.55 -5.25
CA GLN A 52 -27.38 -11.36 -5.07
C GLN A 52 -26.36 -10.65 -4.17
N LEU A 53 -26.30 -9.33 -4.26
CA LEU A 53 -25.44 -8.51 -3.44
C LEU A 53 -25.89 -8.52 -1.97
N ASP A 54 -27.19 -8.43 -1.72
CA ASP A 54 -27.78 -8.56 -0.39
C ASP A 54 -27.49 -9.95 0.21
N ARG A 55 -27.66 -11.02 -0.57
CA ARG A 55 -27.31 -12.38 -0.14
C ARG A 55 -25.82 -12.55 0.17
N LEU A 56 -24.95 -11.82 -0.53
CA LEU A 56 -23.52 -11.80 -0.21
C LEU A 56 -23.29 -11.14 1.15
N GLY A 57 -23.93 -9.99 1.40
CA GLY A 57 -23.92 -9.31 2.70
C GLY A 57 -24.42 -10.23 3.82
N ASP A 58 -25.57 -10.86 3.65
CA ASP A 58 -26.19 -11.79 4.61
C ASP A 58 -25.30 -12.98 4.97
N ARG A 59 -24.35 -13.35 4.10
CA ARG A 59 -23.37 -14.42 4.39
C ARG A 59 -22.12 -13.88 5.07
N VAL A 60 -21.62 -12.72 4.66
CA VAL A 60 -20.35 -12.15 5.15
C VAL A 60 -20.52 -11.50 6.52
N ILE A 61 -21.58 -10.73 6.73
CA ILE A 61 -21.80 -9.97 7.95
C ILE A 61 -21.89 -10.87 9.19
N PRO A 62 -22.63 -12.00 9.21
CA PRO A 62 -22.65 -12.90 10.36
C PRO A 62 -21.28 -13.49 10.71
N ILE A 63 -20.43 -13.75 9.70
CA ILE A 63 -19.06 -14.23 9.92
C ILE A 63 -18.22 -13.17 10.64
N LEU A 64 -18.38 -11.89 10.28
CA LEU A 64 -17.70 -10.79 10.96
C LEU A 64 -18.24 -10.60 12.39
N VAL A 65 -19.57 -10.68 12.57
CA VAL A 65 -20.17 -10.60 13.92
C VAL A 65 -19.66 -11.73 14.82
N ALA A 66 -19.52 -12.95 14.28
CA ALA A 66 -18.94 -14.09 15.02
C ALA A 66 -17.46 -13.87 15.42
N GLN A 67 -16.74 -12.99 14.72
CA GLN A 67 -15.38 -12.57 15.08
C GLN A 67 -15.35 -11.47 16.16
N GLY A 68 -16.51 -11.00 16.62
CA GLY A 68 -16.66 -9.98 17.65
C GLY A 68 -16.84 -8.56 17.12
N PHE A 69 -17.11 -8.39 15.82
CA PHE A 69 -17.45 -7.08 15.26
C PHE A 69 -18.92 -6.73 15.53
N ASP A 70 -19.20 -5.43 15.62
CA ASP A 70 -20.57 -4.92 15.76
C ASP A 70 -21.33 -5.08 14.44
N ARG A 71 -22.54 -5.66 14.50
CA ARG A 71 -23.40 -5.95 13.34
C ARG A 71 -23.62 -4.71 12.49
N LYS A 72 -24.07 -3.61 13.09
CA LYS A 72 -24.42 -2.38 12.37
C LYS A 72 -23.21 -1.78 11.68
N LYS A 73 -22.04 -1.78 12.36
CA LYS A 73 -20.78 -1.34 11.75
C LYS A 73 -20.33 -2.25 10.60
N CYS A 74 -20.62 -3.55 10.66
CA CYS A 74 -20.35 -4.46 9.54
C CYS A 74 -21.26 -4.15 8.34
N ASP A 75 -22.55 -3.91 8.57
CA ASP A 75 -23.51 -3.51 7.53
C ASP A 75 -23.04 -2.21 6.84
N GLU A 76 -22.79 -1.15 7.62
CA GLU A 76 -22.31 0.15 7.12
C GLU A 76 -21.01 0.03 6.32
N ALA A 77 -20.05 -0.78 6.79
CA ALA A 77 -18.78 -0.99 6.11
C ALA A 77 -18.93 -1.79 4.81
N PHE A 78 -19.88 -2.73 4.76
CA PHE A 78 -20.18 -3.49 3.54
C PHE A 78 -20.82 -2.58 2.49
N ASP A 79 -21.78 -1.76 2.87
CA ASP A 79 -22.43 -0.79 1.97
C ASP A 79 -21.42 0.22 1.40
N GLU A 80 -20.54 0.76 2.26
CA GLU A 80 -19.48 1.67 1.80
C GLU A 80 -18.53 0.98 0.81
N LEU A 81 -18.20 -0.30 1.06
CA LEU A 81 -17.36 -1.07 0.17
C LEU A 81 -18.02 -1.24 -1.21
N VAL A 82 -19.30 -1.62 -1.25
CA VAL A 82 -20.06 -1.76 -2.50
C VAL A 82 -20.14 -0.43 -3.24
N GLU A 83 -20.40 0.66 -2.54
CA GLU A 83 -20.51 1.99 -3.16
C GLU A 83 -19.19 2.42 -3.82
N ARG A 84 -18.04 2.08 -3.22
CA ARG A 84 -16.74 2.29 -3.87
C ARG A 84 -16.65 1.51 -5.18
N TYR A 85 -17.07 0.24 -5.19
CA TYR A 85 -17.11 -0.57 -6.40
C TYR A 85 -17.99 0.01 -7.50
N ARG A 86 -19.18 0.53 -7.15
CA ARG A 86 -20.09 1.20 -8.09
C ARG A 86 -19.45 2.43 -8.73
N ARG A 87 -18.59 3.15 -7.99
CA ARG A 87 -17.83 4.32 -8.47
C ARG A 87 -16.63 3.96 -9.36
N GLY A 88 -16.50 2.70 -9.77
CA GLY A 88 -15.40 2.24 -10.60
C GLY A 88 -14.10 2.00 -9.82
N TRP A 89 -14.21 1.78 -8.51
CA TRP A 89 -13.05 1.34 -7.73
C TRP A 89 -12.68 -0.08 -8.13
N ASP A 90 -11.59 -0.21 -8.88
CA ASP A 90 -10.89 -1.47 -9.04
C ASP A 90 -9.91 -1.65 -7.87
N PHE A 91 -9.69 -2.89 -7.42
CA PHE A 91 -8.57 -3.19 -6.51
C PHE A 91 -7.28 -2.77 -7.20
N GLN A 92 -6.85 -1.53 -6.98
CA GLN A 92 -5.49 -1.15 -7.26
C GLN A 92 -4.62 -2.14 -6.50
N ARG A 93 -3.71 -2.80 -7.22
CA ARG A 93 -2.54 -3.46 -6.64
C ARG A 93 -1.74 -2.38 -5.89
N ARG A 94 -2.19 -1.98 -4.71
CA ARG A 94 -1.30 -1.38 -3.74
C ARG A 94 -0.51 -2.53 -3.14
N PHE A 95 0.50 -2.99 -3.87
CA PHE A 95 1.76 -3.26 -3.19
C PHE A 95 2.03 -2.02 -2.32
N PRO A 96 2.39 -2.16 -1.04
CA PRO A 96 2.93 -1.01 -0.33
C PRO A 96 4.23 -0.61 -1.06
N GLU A 97 4.12 0.32 -2.00
CA GLU A 97 5.04 1.43 -2.12
C GLU A 97 5.01 2.16 -0.77
N ASN A 98 5.76 1.62 0.17
CA ASN A 98 6.65 2.47 0.93
C ASN A 98 8.01 2.27 0.25
N GLY A 99 8.08 2.77 -0.99
CA GLY A 99 9.30 3.29 -1.56
C GLY A 99 9.42 4.67 -0.96
N ASP A 100 10.20 4.74 0.11
CA ASP A 100 10.95 5.90 0.53
C ASP A 100 11.37 6.64 -0.76
N GLY A 101 10.75 7.81 -1.00
CA GLY A 101 11.13 8.68 -2.10
C GLY A 101 12.54 9.17 -1.86
N VAL A 102 13.50 8.41 -2.37
CA VAL A 102 14.85 8.91 -2.65
C VAL A 102 14.91 9.02 -4.16
N MET A 103 14.54 10.20 -4.64
CA MET A 103 14.92 10.64 -5.97
C MET A 103 16.45 10.65 -6.00
N SER A 104 17.03 9.71 -6.74
CA SER A 104 18.40 9.82 -7.20
C SER A 104 18.44 10.91 -8.26
N GLU A 105 18.94 12.09 -7.91
CA GLU A 105 19.44 13.06 -8.90
C GLU A 105 20.96 12.92 -8.99
N ASP A 106 21.42 11.85 -9.65
CA ASP A 106 22.71 11.87 -10.32
C ASP A 106 22.47 12.36 -11.75
N GLY A 107 22.34 13.68 -11.87
CA GLY A 107 22.31 14.42 -13.13
C GLY A 107 23.70 14.99 -13.40
N GLU A 108 24.52 14.17 -14.05
CA GLU A 108 25.83 14.52 -14.60
C GLU A 108 25.75 15.83 -15.41
N SER A 109 26.51 16.85 -15.01
CA SER A 109 26.86 18.00 -15.84
C SER A 109 28.35 18.23 -15.70
N GLY A 110 29.08 17.83 -16.74
CA GLY A 110 30.54 17.94 -16.82
C GLY A 110 31.04 19.39 -16.75
N PRO A 111 32.35 19.57 -16.50
CA PRO A 111 32.95 20.89 -16.32
C PRO A 111 32.99 21.65 -17.65
N SER A 112 32.16 22.69 -17.76
CA SER A 112 32.25 23.69 -18.84
C SER A 112 33.45 24.61 -18.58
N SER A 113 34.58 24.26 -19.17
CA SER A 113 35.70 25.17 -19.43
C SER A 113 35.25 26.31 -20.37
N GLY A 114 35.53 27.57 -20.02
CA GLY A 114 35.33 28.68 -20.94
C GLY A 114 35.55 30.08 -20.37
N ARG A 115 36.82 30.53 -20.40
CA ARG A 115 37.35 31.87 -20.75
C ARG A 115 36.58 33.17 -20.39
N GLY A 116 37.35 34.14 -19.88
CA GLY A 116 37.10 35.59 -19.98
C GLY A 116 37.33 36.31 -18.65
N GLU A 117 38.58 36.56 -18.24
CA GLU A 117 39.32 37.84 -18.42
C GLU A 117 38.74 39.06 -17.68
N ALA A 118 39.61 39.64 -16.83
CA ALA A 118 39.76 41.06 -16.45
C ALA A 118 38.55 41.75 -15.79
N SER A 119 38.66 42.63 -14.79
CA SER A 119 39.77 43.36 -14.18
C SER A 119 39.20 44.19 -13.02
N GLY A 120 40.07 44.62 -12.10
CA GLY A 120 39.91 45.91 -11.44
C GLY A 120 39.45 45.92 -9.97
N GLY A 121 40.42 46.20 -9.08
CA GLY A 121 40.30 47.40 -8.26
C GLY A 121 40.00 47.25 -6.77
N GLY A 122 41.06 47.28 -5.95
CA GLY A 122 41.27 48.37 -5.00
C GLY A 122 40.72 48.25 -3.56
N GLY A 123 41.61 48.44 -2.60
CA GLY A 123 41.35 48.74 -1.18
C GLY A 123 42.32 47.98 -0.27
N LYS A 124 43.55 48.45 -0.02
CA LYS A 124 43.95 49.44 1.03
C LYS A 124 43.15 49.22 2.33
N GLY A 125 43.74 49.02 3.49
CA GLY A 125 45.10 49.19 3.99
C GLY A 125 44.97 49.33 5.50
#